data_AF-A0A524NFN4-F1
#
_entry.id   AF-A0A524NFN4-F1
#
_cell.length_a   1.000
_cell.length_b   1.000
_cell.length_c   1.000
_cell.angle_alpha   90.00
_cell.angle_beta   90.00
_cell.angle_gamma   90.00
#
_symmetry.space_group_name_H-M   'P 1'
#
loop_
_entity.id
_entity.type
_entity.pdbx_description
1 polymer ?
#
loop_
_entity_poly.entity_id
_entity_poly.type
_entity_poly.pdbx_seq_one_letter_code
_entity_poly.pdbx_strand_id
1 'polypeptide(L)'
;MRRVSFVVAIAIAFELMVPTASTAHHILGVPHYAYDEDYPQTPVLTYRAEAGHYEVKTTAYPGEIVAGEPVTLHVYVRDLRTGAPYDGSVTIRIDRKRGLAAPTPVYGPINAELDERIYKFHPVFPVDARYRALLAFRAEGQAWTVELPL
;
A
#
# COMPACT_ATOMS: atom_id res chain seq x y z
N MET A 1 24.41 -63.21 10.46
CA MET A 1 23.41 -62.15 10.74
C MET A 1 23.88 -61.37 11.98
N ARG A 2 24.37 -60.14 11.82
CA ARG A 2 24.85 -59.32 12.95
C ARG A 2 23.66 -58.72 13.69
N ARG A 3 23.48 -59.07 14.96
CA ARG A 3 22.45 -58.48 15.83
C ARG A 3 22.89 -57.06 16.16
N VAL A 4 22.15 -56.06 15.67
CA VAL A 4 22.32 -54.68 16.09
C VAL A 4 21.83 -54.60 17.53
N SER A 5 22.72 -54.23 18.46
CA SER A 5 22.39 -54.11 19.88
C SER A 5 21.30 -53.05 20.08
N PHE A 6 20.35 -53.32 20.99
CA PHE A 6 19.22 -52.42 21.29
C PHE A 6 19.65 -50.98 21.62
N VAL A 7 20.83 -50.84 22.24
CA VAL A 7 21.46 -49.54 22.55
C VAL A 7 21.82 -48.74 21.28
N VAL A 8 22.29 -49.43 20.23
CA VAL A 8 22.62 -48.80 18.94
C VAL A 8 21.35 -48.33 18.23
N ALA A 9 20.27 -49.11 18.33
CA ALA A 9 18.98 -48.70 17.76
C ALA A 9 18.41 -47.45 18.46
N ILE A 10 18.56 -47.34 19.79
CA ILE A 10 18.16 -46.16 20.56
C ILE A 10 18.99 -44.94 20.18
N ALA A 11 20.31 -45.09 20.05
CA ALA A 11 21.19 -43.99 19.66
C ALA A 11 20.81 -43.42 18.28
N ILE A 12 20.58 -44.29 17.30
CA ILE A 12 20.15 -43.89 15.94
C ILE A 12 18.77 -43.22 15.96
N ALA A 13 17.83 -43.75 16.75
CA ALA A 13 16.51 -43.15 16.88
C ALA A 13 16.57 -41.75 17.50
N PHE A 14 17.46 -41.53 18.48
CA PHE A 14 17.62 -40.23 19.13
C PHE A 14 18.21 -39.18 18.18
N GLU A 15 19.15 -39.59 17.32
CA GLU A 15 19.79 -38.71 16.34
C GLU A 15 18.84 -38.26 15.21
N LEU A 16 17.83 -39.08 14.89
CA LEU A 16 16.77 -38.74 13.94
C LEU A 16 15.70 -37.79 14.49
N MET A 17 15.66 -37.56 15.81
CA MET A 17 14.66 -36.69 16.45
C MET A 17 15.15 -35.26 16.71
N VAL A 18 16.34 -34.88 16.23
CA VAL A 18 16.81 -33.50 16.35
C VAL A 18 16.08 -32.62 15.33
N PRO A 19 15.17 -31.71 15.75
CA PRO A 19 14.51 -30.81 14.81
C PRO A 19 15.55 -29.84 14.26
N THR A 20 15.83 -29.92 12.97
CA THR A 20 16.61 -28.90 12.29
C THR A 20 15.76 -27.64 12.18
N ALA A 21 16.29 -26.51 12.65
CA ALA A 21 15.63 -25.23 12.48
C ALA A 21 15.54 -24.92 10.97
N SER A 22 14.37 -25.13 10.39
CA SER A 22 14.05 -24.69 9.04
C SER A 22 13.76 -23.20 9.09
N THR A 23 14.69 -22.40 8.57
CA THR A 23 14.41 -21.00 8.23
C THR A 23 13.51 -20.99 7.00
N ALA A 24 12.20 -20.90 7.24
CA ALA A 24 11.24 -20.52 6.22
C ALA A 24 11.58 -19.09 5.78
N HIS A 25 12.32 -18.97 4.68
CA HIS A 25 12.42 -17.71 3.97
C HIS A 25 11.06 -17.51 3.32
N HIS A 26 10.20 -16.71 3.93
CA HIS A 26 9.05 -16.18 3.23
C HIS A 26 9.56 -15.56 1.92
N ILE A 27 9.13 -16.12 0.79
CA ILE A 27 9.28 -15.44 -0.50
C ILE A 27 8.36 -14.23 -0.38
N LEU A 28 8.90 -13.11 0.11
CA LEU A 28 8.26 -11.81 -0.06
C LEU A 28 8.12 -11.65 -1.56
N GLY A 29 6.87 -11.67 -2.06
CA GLY A 29 6.58 -11.20 -3.41
C GLY A 29 7.24 -9.83 -3.61
N VAL A 30 7.63 -9.53 -4.84
CA VAL A 30 8.24 -8.25 -5.19
C VAL A 30 7.37 -7.14 -4.59
N PRO A 31 7.93 -6.27 -3.74
CA PRO A 31 7.13 -5.24 -3.10
C PRO A 31 6.52 -4.34 -4.18
N HIS A 32 5.27 -3.92 -3.99
CA HIS A 32 4.45 -3.36 -5.07
C HIS A 32 5.07 -2.13 -5.77
N TYR A 33 6.02 -1.44 -5.14
CA TYR A 33 6.75 -0.34 -5.76
C TYR A 33 7.71 -0.76 -6.89
N ALA A 34 8.06 -2.05 -7.00
CA ALA A 34 9.02 -2.61 -7.95
C ALA A 34 8.36 -3.44 -9.07
N TYR A 35 7.01 -3.45 -9.17
CA TYR A 35 6.30 -4.13 -10.26
C TYR A 35 6.32 -3.36 -11.59
N ASP A 36 6.76 -2.10 -11.59
CA ASP A 36 6.69 -1.23 -12.77
C ASP A 36 7.69 -1.62 -13.88
N GLU A 37 8.73 -2.41 -13.59
CA GLU A 37 9.82 -2.74 -14.55
C GLU A 37 9.56 -4.00 -15.41
N ASP A 38 8.91 -5.04 -14.90
CA ASP A 38 8.94 -6.39 -15.54
C ASP A 38 7.58 -7.09 -15.78
N TYR A 39 6.45 -6.53 -15.34
CA TYR A 39 5.14 -7.20 -15.46
C TYR A 39 4.05 -6.25 -15.97
N PRO A 40 3.45 -6.48 -17.16
CA PRO A 40 2.34 -5.66 -17.65
C PRO A 40 1.13 -5.85 -16.74
N GLN A 41 0.92 -4.91 -15.82
CA GLN A 41 -0.26 -4.85 -14.97
C GLN A 41 -1.44 -4.24 -15.73
N THR A 42 -2.66 -4.52 -15.27
CA THR A 42 -3.85 -3.72 -15.59
C THR A 42 -3.50 -2.24 -15.48
N PRO A 43 -3.96 -1.35 -16.38
CA PRO A 43 -3.65 0.07 -16.29
C PRO A 43 -3.95 0.57 -14.88
N VAL A 44 -2.93 1.14 -14.24
CA VAL A 44 -3.01 1.77 -12.93
C VAL A 44 -2.72 3.24 -13.11
N LEU A 45 -3.53 4.09 -12.51
CA LEU A 45 -3.25 5.51 -12.47
C LEU A 45 -2.32 5.76 -11.29
N THR A 46 -1.07 6.16 -11.54
CA THR A 46 -0.08 6.44 -10.49
C THR A 46 0.34 7.90 -10.51
N TYR A 47 0.24 8.55 -9.35
CA TYR A 47 0.76 9.91 -9.13
C TYR A 47 1.80 9.92 -8.03
N ARG A 48 2.77 10.82 -8.15
CA ARG A 48 3.78 11.11 -7.14
C ARG A 48 3.82 12.60 -6.88
N ALA A 49 3.91 12.98 -5.61
CA ALA A 49 4.10 14.35 -5.18
C ALA A 49 5.01 14.38 -3.95
N GLU A 50 5.68 15.50 -3.74
CA GLU A 50 6.54 15.73 -2.58
C GLU A 50 5.89 16.75 -1.63
N ALA A 51 5.99 16.47 -0.34
CA ALA A 51 5.52 17.32 0.75
C ALA A 51 6.64 17.43 1.80
N GLY A 52 7.52 18.41 1.62
CA GLY A 52 8.76 18.50 2.40
C GLY A 52 9.69 17.33 2.06
N HIS A 53 10.10 16.55 3.06
CA HIS A 53 10.89 15.33 2.86
C HIS A 53 10.02 14.07 2.78
N TYR A 54 8.71 14.18 2.53
CA TYR A 54 7.84 13.03 2.32
C TYR A 54 7.48 12.89 0.83
N GLU A 55 7.56 11.67 0.31
CA GLU A 55 6.96 11.28 -0.97
C GLU A 55 5.55 10.74 -0.72
N VAL A 56 4.58 11.25 -1.46
CA VAL A 56 3.22 10.73 -1.52
C VAL A 56 3.03 10.06 -2.88
N LYS A 57 2.95 8.72 -2.90
CA LYS A 57 2.62 7.93 -4.09
C LYS A 57 1.17 7.47 -3.96
N THR A 58 0.33 7.74 -4.96
CA THR A 58 -1.05 7.24 -5.01
C THR A 58 -1.22 6.38 -6.25
N THR A 59 -1.85 5.23 -6.08
CA THR A 59 -2.19 4.30 -7.17
C THR A 59 -3.68 3.97 -7.12
N ALA A 60 -4.37 4.08 -8.26
CA ALA A 60 -5.79 3.75 -8.39
C ALA A 60 -6.02 2.44 -9.16
N TYR A 61 -7.01 1.67 -8.69
CA TYR A 61 -7.47 0.42 -9.30
C TYR A 61 -9.00 0.39 -9.39
N PRO A 62 -9.59 0.15 -10.57
CA PRO A 62 -8.94 0.13 -11.88
C PRO A 62 -8.34 1.50 -12.22
N GLY A 63 -7.34 1.55 -13.11
CA GLY A 63 -6.74 2.83 -13.53
C GLY A 63 -7.62 3.65 -14.46
N GLU A 64 -8.67 3.04 -15.04
CA GLU A 64 -9.77 3.74 -15.69
C GLU A 64 -10.96 3.80 -14.72
N ILE A 65 -11.37 5.00 -14.34
CA ILE A 65 -12.49 5.22 -13.43
C ILE A 65 -13.79 5.08 -14.23
N VAL A 66 -14.62 4.10 -13.86
CA VAL A 66 -15.96 3.91 -14.42
C VAL A 66 -17.00 4.46 -13.45
N ALA A 67 -17.90 5.31 -13.94
CA ALA A 67 -19.00 5.84 -13.13
C ALA A 67 -19.84 4.74 -12.47
N GLY A 68 -20.07 4.87 -11.17
CA GLY A 68 -20.86 3.95 -10.36
C GLY A 68 -20.08 2.73 -9.86
N GLU A 69 -18.85 2.52 -10.31
CA GLU A 69 -18.00 1.43 -9.84
C GLU A 69 -17.04 1.88 -8.72
N PRO A 70 -16.73 1.00 -7.75
CA PRO A 70 -15.76 1.30 -6.72
C PRO A 70 -14.34 1.33 -7.28
N VAL A 71 -13.58 2.34 -6.87
CA VAL A 71 -12.15 2.45 -7.14
C VAL A 71 -11.40 2.25 -5.84
N THR A 72 -10.37 1.43 -5.86
CA THR A 72 -9.42 1.30 -4.75
C THR A 72 -8.30 2.30 -4.95
N LEU A 73 -8.13 3.21 -3.99
CA LEU A 73 -6.99 4.12 -3.92
C LEU A 73 -6.02 3.63 -2.86
N HIS A 74 -4.81 3.36 -3.30
CA HIS A 74 -3.66 2.99 -2.50
C HIS A 74 -2.76 4.21 -2.35
N VAL A 75 -2.60 4.70 -1.13
CA VAL A 75 -1.76 5.86 -0.83
C VAL A 75 -0.59 5.40 0.02
N TYR A 76 0.62 5.73 -0.43
CA TYR A 76 1.87 5.52 0.29
C TYR A 76 2.44 6.88 0.64
N VAL A 77 2.74 7.08 1.92
CA VAL A 77 3.46 8.27 2.40
C VAL A 77 4.78 7.77 2.99
N ARG A 78 5.91 8.22 2.45
CA ARG A 78 7.24 7.73 2.80
C ARG A 78 8.17 8.89 3.13
N ASP A 79 8.86 8.82 4.27
CA ASP A 79 9.97 9.75 4.58
C ASP A 79 11.15 9.44 3.66
N LEU A 80 11.56 10.42 2.85
CA LEU A 80 12.65 10.31 1.89
C LEU A 80 14.03 10.22 2.55
N ARG A 81 14.19 10.64 3.80
CA ARG A 81 15.45 10.57 4.55
C ARG A 81 15.71 9.16 5.08
N THR A 82 14.66 8.49 5.56
CA THR A 82 14.77 7.19 6.24
C THR A 82 14.25 6.03 5.39
N GLY A 83 13.42 6.30 4.38
CA GLY A 83 12.69 5.31 3.61
C GLY A 83 11.52 4.66 4.37
N ALA A 84 11.26 5.08 5.61
CA ALA A 84 10.19 4.53 6.43
C ALA A 84 8.80 5.04 5.97
N PRO A 85 7.75 4.22 6.08
CA PRO A 85 6.39 4.70 5.90
C PRO A 85 6.05 5.69 7.02
N TYR A 86 5.34 6.75 6.68
CA TYR A 86 4.68 7.61 7.66
C TYR A 86 3.55 6.82 8.32
N ASP A 87 3.46 6.88 9.64
CA ASP A 87 2.58 6.05 10.49
C ASP A 87 1.40 6.81 11.12
N GLY A 88 1.34 8.14 10.94
CA GLY A 88 0.23 8.94 11.41
C GLY A 88 -1.00 8.89 10.50
N SER A 89 -2.11 9.44 10.97
CA SER A 89 -3.36 9.45 10.20
C SER A 89 -3.23 10.27 8.89
N VAL A 90 -3.86 9.76 7.81
CA VAL A 90 -4.00 10.45 6.53
C VAL A 90 -5.47 10.68 6.24
N THR A 91 -5.84 11.92 5.96
CA THR A 91 -7.19 12.31 5.52
C THR A 91 -7.24 12.41 4.01
N ILE A 92 -8.26 11.82 3.37
CA ILE A 92 -8.58 12.08 1.96
C ILE A 92 -9.92 12.80 1.83
N ARG A 93 -10.00 13.75 0.92
CA ARG A 93 -11.25 14.31 0.38
C ARG A 93 -11.15 14.38 -1.12
N ILE A 94 -12.21 13.97 -1.83
CA ILE A 94 -12.26 14.03 -3.29
C ILE A 94 -13.36 15.01 -3.69
N ASP A 95 -13.00 15.93 -4.58
CA ASP A 95 -13.96 16.86 -5.18
C ASP A 95 -14.07 16.62 -6.67
N ARG A 96 -15.28 16.81 -7.21
CA ARG A 96 -15.50 16.96 -8.64
C ARG A 96 -15.20 18.39 -9.08
N LYS A 97 -14.43 18.53 -10.16
CA LYS A 97 -14.14 19.83 -10.79
C LYS A 97 -15.14 20.12 -11.92
N ARG A 98 -15.77 21.30 -11.90
CA ARG A 98 -16.70 21.76 -12.96
C ARG A 98 -16.33 23.17 -13.41
N GLY A 99 -15.45 23.29 -14.40
CA GLY A 99 -15.06 24.60 -14.96
C GLY A 99 -14.58 25.57 -13.88
N LEU A 100 -15.18 26.77 -13.85
CA LEU A 100 -14.94 27.82 -12.85
C LEU A 100 -15.84 27.72 -11.61
N ALA A 101 -16.77 26.76 -11.57
CA ALA A 101 -17.66 26.60 -10.42
C ALA A 101 -16.91 26.05 -9.20
N ALA A 102 -17.47 26.29 -8.02
CA ALA A 102 -16.94 25.75 -6.78
C ALA A 102 -16.85 24.20 -6.84
N PRO A 103 -15.76 23.60 -6.38
CA PRO A 103 -15.60 22.15 -6.34
C PRO A 103 -16.69 21.49 -5.48
N THR A 104 -17.25 20.38 -5.97
CA THR A 104 -18.29 19.64 -5.23
C THR A 104 -17.68 18.41 -4.56
N PRO A 105 -17.72 18.27 -3.23
CA PRO A 105 -17.24 17.06 -2.55
C PRO A 105 -18.02 15.82 -3.03
N VAL A 106 -17.30 14.73 -3.30
CA VAL A 106 -17.88 13.44 -3.72
C VAL A 106 -17.46 12.27 -2.84
N TYR A 107 -16.34 12.40 -2.11
CA TYR A 107 -15.87 11.40 -1.15
C TYR A 107 -15.09 12.07 -0.03
N GLY A 108 -15.25 11.58 1.19
CA GLY A 108 -14.59 12.15 2.36
C GLY A 108 -15.12 13.53 2.79
N PRO A 109 -14.45 14.19 3.77
CA PRO A 109 -13.17 13.80 4.36
C PRO A 109 -13.26 12.49 5.16
N ILE A 110 -12.33 11.56 4.92
CA ILE A 110 -12.18 10.29 5.64
C ILE A 110 -10.74 10.15 6.10
N ASN A 111 -10.54 9.76 7.35
CA ASN A 111 -9.23 9.43 7.90
C ASN A 111 -8.96 7.94 7.71
N ALA A 112 -7.74 7.61 7.36
CA ALA A 112 -7.22 6.25 7.35
C ALA A 112 -5.96 6.18 8.21
N GLU A 113 -5.82 5.07 8.92
CA GLU A 113 -4.59 4.69 9.61
C GLU A 113 -3.75 3.78 8.70
N LEU A 114 -2.47 3.67 9.00
CA LEU A 114 -1.54 2.84 8.24
C LEU A 114 -1.89 1.35 8.40
N ASP A 115 -2.12 0.66 7.29
CA ASP A 115 -2.33 -0.78 7.22
C ASP A 115 -1.20 -1.39 6.40
N GLU A 116 -0.34 -2.24 6.99
CA GLU A 116 0.77 -2.91 6.27
C GLU A 116 1.59 -1.98 5.35
N ARG A 117 1.81 -0.72 5.77
CA ARG A 117 2.56 0.35 5.05
C ARG A 117 1.77 1.11 3.97
N ILE A 118 0.44 0.96 3.92
CA ILE A 118 -0.42 1.59 2.92
C ILE A 118 -1.69 2.16 3.56
N TYR A 119 -2.20 3.25 3.00
CA TYR A 119 -3.53 3.78 3.32
C TYR A 119 -4.48 3.43 2.18
N LYS A 120 -5.63 2.83 2.51
CA LYS A 120 -6.60 2.32 1.53
C LYS A 120 -7.90 3.11 1.59
N PHE A 121 -8.38 3.56 0.44
CA PHE A 121 -9.66 4.25 0.29
C PHE A 121 -10.48 3.64 -0.85
N HIS A 122 -11.80 3.68 -0.76
CA HIS A 122 -12.70 3.01 -1.70
C HIS A 122 -13.81 3.95 -2.21
N PRO A 123 -13.47 5.06 -2.89
CA PRO A 123 -14.47 5.96 -3.47
C PRO A 123 -15.29 5.29 -4.58
N VAL A 124 -16.53 5.74 -4.72
CA VAL A 124 -17.39 5.49 -5.89
C VAL A 124 -17.63 6.83 -6.58
N PHE A 125 -17.31 6.92 -7.86
CA PHE A 125 -17.45 8.16 -8.62
C PHE A 125 -18.82 8.20 -9.31
N PRO A 126 -19.64 9.24 -9.12
CA PRO A 126 -21.03 9.22 -9.59
C PRO A 126 -21.18 9.37 -11.10
N VAL A 127 -20.20 9.99 -11.77
CA VAL A 127 -20.23 10.30 -13.22
C VAL A 127 -18.80 10.32 -13.78
N ASP A 128 -18.66 10.11 -15.08
CA ASP A 128 -17.38 10.31 -15.77
C ASP A 128 -17.07 11.81 -15.82
N ALA A 129 -16.08 12.24 -15.06
CA ALA A 129 -15.69 13.63 -14.92
C ALA A 129 -14.25 13.76 -14.42
N ARG A 130 -13.76 14.99 -14.33
CA ARG A 130 -12.48 15.29 -13.69
C ARG A 130 -12.66 15.47 -12.20
N TYR A 131 -11.81 14.83 -11.42
CA TYR A 131 -11.80 14.90 -9.98
C TYR A 131 -10.44 15.43 -9.49
N ARG A 132 -10.43 15.82 -8.21
CA ARG A 132 -9.20 16.09 -7.47
C ARG A 132 -9.28 15.39 -6.12
N ALA A 133 -8.25 14.63 -5.77
CA ALA A 133 -8.06 14.13 -4.42
C ALA A 133 -7.17 15.09 -3.64
N LEU A 134 -7.56 15.38 -2.42
CA LEU A 134 -6.83 16.18 -1.46
C LEU A 134 -6.44 15.26 -0.31
N LEU A 135 -5.16 14.94 -0.25
CA LEU A 135 -4.56 14.15 0.82
C LEU A 135 -3.95 15.09 1.83
N ALA A 136 -4.32 14.95 3.10
CA ALA A 136 -3.81 15.76 4.19
C ALA A 136 -3.26 14.88 5.31
N PHE A 137 -2.13 15.29 5.88
CA PHE A 137 -1.49 14.62 7.00
C PHE A 137 -0.66 15.63 7.81
N ARG A 138 -0.28 15.27 9.05
CA ARG A 138 0.55 16.15 9.89
C ARG A 138 1.85 15.45 10.23
N ALA A 139 2.96 16.06 9.83
CA ALA A 139 4.30 15.55 10.13
C ALA A 139 5.13 16.67 10.74
N GLU A 140 5.90 16.34 11.78
CA GLU A 140 6.80 17.27 12.46
C GLU A 140 6.12 18.59 12.91
N GLY A 141 4.86 18.50 13.37
CA GLY A 141 4.06 19.64 13.80
C GLY A 141 3.45 20.48 12.67
N GLN A 142 3.83 20.23 11.42
CA GLN A 142 3.31 20.92 10.24
C GLN A 142 2.19 20.12 9.56
N ALA A 143 1.17 20.83 9.06
CA ALA A 143 0.13 20.24 8.22
C ALA A 143 0.55 20.29 6.75
N TRP A 144 0.41 19.16 6.07
CA TRP A 144 0.66 19.02 4.64
C TRP A 144 -0.65 18.75 3.91
N THR A 145 -0.75 19.25 2.68
CA THR A 145 -1.85 18.92 1.77
C THR A 145 -1.30 18.73 0.38
N VAL A 146 -1.62 17.61 -0.24
CA VAL A 146 -1.24 17.25 -1.60
C VAL A 146 -2.51 17.15 -2.43
N GLU A 147 -2.55 17.86 -3.56
CA GLU A 147 -3.61 17.76 -4.55
C GLU A 147 -3.17 16.82 -5.68
N LEU A 148 -4.00 15.82 -5.98
CA LEU A 148 -3.78 14.87 -7.05
C LEU A 148 -4.96 14.93 -8.03
N PRO A 149 -4.73 15.08 -9.34
CA PRO A 149 -5.79 14.95 -10.32
C PRO A 149 -6.25 13.48 -10.37
N LEU A 150 -7.55 13.25 -10.53
CA LEU A 150 -8.15 11.93 -10.76
C LEU A 150 -9.11 11.98 -11.95
#